data_AF-A0A4U3L0Z9-F1
#
_entry.id   AF-A0A4U3L0Z9-F1
#
_cell.length_a   1.000
_cell.length_b   1.000
_cell.length_c   1.000
_cell.angle_alpha   90.00
_cell.angle_beta   90.00
_cell.angle_gamma   90.00
#
_symmetry.space_group_name_H-M   'P 1'
#
loop_
_entity.id
_entity.type
_entity.pdbx_description
1 polymer ?
#
loop_
_entity_poly.entity_id
_entity_poly.type
_entity_poly.pdbx_seq_one_letter_code
_entity_poly.pdbx_strand_id
1 'polypeptide(L)'
;MLNTRVIFLLSLIVMCFNSCVSLFQNKEEGLWFYTYSSGESSFGFKLTPASFLCLNPDKSFTLDFGKFQYGKWTTKGDTLVLNASKPYYFLINNISGTDMRLNPEPGVICNFEKQLYSFSADAIKPFSLKDNQWRVPARHKETPAQIKERLVNHCHFWKDYFTWALHNDMATIDVRSTPTPIKIYGNGFALKAFEDLPSEWQNCFYDTEDCKLANTILQHLFEHNDIAWAHTDNKYKMFIGAFEQIEQLLQAD
;
A
#
# COMPACT_ATOMS: atom_id res chain seq x y z
N MET A 1 -19.80 -35.04 53.49
CA MET A 1 -19.51 -33.58 53.47
C MET A 1 -18.15 -33.40 52.81
N LEU A 2 -18.15 -33.13 51.51
CA LEU A 2 -16.95 -33.06 50.66
C LEU A 2 -16.50 -31.60 50.51
N ASN A 3 -15.18 -31.39 50.63
CA ASN A 3 -14.47 -30.11 50.73
C ASN A 3 -14.79 -29.10 49.61
N THR A 4 -15.63 -28.10 49.93
CA THR A 4 -15.97 -26.97 49.05
C THR A 4 -14.82 -25.95 48.90
N ARG A 5 -13.73 -26.08 49.68
CA ARG A 5 -12.60 -25.15 49.67
C ARG A 5 -11.53 -25.42 48.60
N VAL A 6 -11.57 -26.57 47.94
CA VAL A 6 -10.55 -26.94 46.92
C VAL A 6 -10.94 -26.46 45.51
N ILE A 7 -12.23 -26.18 45.26
CA ILE A 7 -12.72 -25.80 43.92
C ILE A 7 -12.44 -24.31 43.59
N PHE A 8 -12.29 -23.45 44.61
CA PHE A 8 -12.01 -22.02 44.40
C PHE A 8 -10.54 -21.69 44.09
N LEU A 9 -9.60 -22.60 44.31
CA LEU A 9 -8.18 -22.37 44.00
C LEU A 9 -7.81 -22.75 42.56
N LEU A 10 -8.62 -23.57 41.88
CA LEU A 10 -8.40 -23.96 40.48
C LEU A 10 -8.94 -22.96 39.46
N SER A 11 -9.86 -22.08 39.86
CA SER A 11 -10.46 -21.06 38.97
C SER A 11 -9.58 -19.81 38.82
N LEU A 12 -8.62 -19.56 39.71
CA LEU A 12 -7.73 -18.40 39.63
C LEU A 12 -6.49 -18.63 38.74
N ILE A 13 -6.10 -19.89 38.50
CA ILE A 13 -4.92 -20.23 37.68
C ILE A 13 -5.24 -20.16 36.17
N VAL A 14 -6.51 -20.28 35.78
CA VAL A 14 -6.93 -20.25 34.36
C VAL A 14 -7.00 -18.81 33.79
N MET A 15 -7.05 -17.78 34.64
CA MET A 15 -7.10 -16.38 34.15
C MET A 15 -5.73 -15.75 33.87
N CYS A 16 -4.61 -16.38 34.23
CA CYS A 16 -3.27 -15.82 34.01
C CYS A 16 -2.63 -16.21 32.67
N PHE A 17 -3.22 -17.13 31.90
CA PHE A 17 -2.62 -17.61 30.64
C PHE A 17 -3.09 -16.91 29.36
N ASN A 18 -4.11 -16.04 29.43
CA ASN A 18 -4.61 -15.33 28.25
C ASN A 18 -4.01 -13.92 28.05
N SER A 19 -3.16 -13.44 28.96
CA SER A 19 -2.60 -12.07 28.89
C SER A 19 -1.19 -12.00 28.29
N CYS A 20 -0.56 -13.12 27.96
CA CYS A 20 0.84 -13.18 27.50
C CYS A 20 1.00 -13.52 26.01
N VAL A 21 -0.06 -13.40 25.20
CA VAL A 21 -0.02 -13.76 23.77
C VAL A 21 0.45 -12.59 22.88
N SER A 22 0.66 -11.38 23.42
CA SER A 22 1.08 -10.21 22.63
C SER A 22 2.60 -10.02 22.50
N LEU A 23 3.45 -10.93 22.99
CA LEU A 23 4.89 -10.69 23.15
C LEU A 23 5.82 -11.28 22.07
N PHE A 24 5.29 -11.95 21.06
CA PHE A 24 6.09 -12.45 19.94
C PHE A 24 5.57 -11.92 18.60
N GLN A 25 5.47 -10.60 18.49
CA GLN A 25 5.31 -10.01 17.16
C GLN A 25 6.57 -10.32 16.37
N ASN A 26 6.39 -10.98 15.22
CA ASN A 26 7.50 -11.37 14.37
C ASN A 26 8.18 -10.08 13.88
N LYS A 27 9.49 -9.92 14.09
CA LYS A 27 10.21 -8.66 13.84
C LYS A 27 10.08 -8.19 12.39
N GLU A 28 9.85 -9.11 11.45
CA GLU A 28 9.59 -8.90 10.04
C GLU A 28 8.21 -8.29 9.76
N GLU A 29 7.21 -8.51 10.62
CA GLU A 29 5.87 -7.95 10.43
C GLU A 29 5.89 -6.42 10.49
N GLY A 30 5.23 -5.78 9.53
CA GLY A 30 5.19 -4.33 9.42
C GLY A 30 5.02 -3.83 8.00
N LEU A 31 4.83 -2.52 7.92
CA LEU A 31 4.93 -1.75 6.69
C LEU A 31 6.33 -1.16 6.60
N TRP A 32 7.05 -1.49 5.53
CA TRP A 32 8.45 -1.13 5.34
C TRP A 32 8.57 -0.29 4.07
N PHE A 33 9.04 0.94 4.19
CA PHE A 33 9.27 1.85 3.07
C PHE A 33 10.73 1.87 2.67
N TYR A 34 10.99 1.80 1.38
CA TYR A 34 12.33 1.91 0.84
C TYR A 34 12.93 3.28 1.14
N THR A 35 14.21 3.30 1.54
CA THR A 35 14.96 4.55 1.77
C THR A 35 16.07 4.72 0.75
N TYR A 36 17.02 3.79 0.71
CA TYR A 36 18.14 3.82 -0.22
C TYR A 36 18.73 2.42 -0.45
N SER A 37 19.48 2.27 -1.54
CA SER A 37 20.24 1.05 -1.84
C SER A 37 21.73 1.34 -1.97
N SER A 38 22.55 0.31 -1.75
CA SER A 38 23.95 0.28 -2.12
C SER A 38 24.21 -0.84 -3.12
N GLY A 39 25.03 -0.57 -4.14
CA GLY A 39 25.26 -1.48 -5.26
C GLY A 39 24.32 -1.20 -6.45
N GLU A 40 24.70 -1.70 -7.62
CA GLU A 40 23.85 -1.66 -8.82
C GLU A 40 23.04 -2.95 -8.91
N SER A 41 21.72 -2.82 -9.04
CA SER A 41 20.85 -4.00 -9.12
C SER A 41 20.58 -4.40 -10.56
N SER A 42 20.78 -5.68 -10.85
CA SER A 42 20.33 -6.33 -12.10
C SER A 42 18.90 -6.84 -11.99
N PHE A 43 18.34 -6.88 -10.78
CA PHE A 43 17.06 -7.49 -10.42
C PHE A 43 15.82 -6.80 -11.03
N GLY A 44 16.00 -5.73 -11.81
CA GLY A 44 14.95 -5.04 -12.55
C GLY A 44 13.95 -4.27 -11.68
N PHE A 45 14.16 -4.21 -10.36
CA PHE A 45 13.36 -3.38 -9.47
C PHE A 45 13.70 -1.91 -9.68
N LYS A 46 12.67 -1.09 -9.83
CA LYS A 46 12.79 0.36 -9.86
C LYS A 46 12.31 0.89 -8.52
N LEU A 47 13.20 0.82 -7.53
CA LEU A 47 12.91 1.29 -6.19
C LEU A 47 12.85 2.82 -6.16
N THR A 48 11.81 3.34 -5.54
CA THR A 48 11.57 4.77 -5.34
C THR A 48 11.16 5.02 -3.89
N PRO A 49 11.13 6.26 -3.39
CA PRO A 49 10.64 6.53 -2.04
C PRO A 49 9.18 6.10 -1.77
N ALA A 50 8.38 5.84 -2.81
CA ALA A 50 7.04 5.26 -2.66
C ALA A 50 7.04 3.71 -2.66
N SER A 51 8.19 3.07 -2.88
CA SER A 51 8.28 1.61 -2.86
C SER A 51 8.12 1.08 -1.43
N PHE A 52 7.27 0.09 -1.27
CA PHE A 52 6.95 -0.50 0.03
C PHE A 52 6.91 -2.03 0.01
N LEU A 53 7.06 -2.61 1.19
CA LEU A 53 6.81 -4.01 1.51
C LEU A 53 5.95 -4.06 2.78
N CYS A 54 4.75 -4.62 2.68
CA CYS A 54 3.86 -4.82 3.82
C CYS A 54 3.77 -6.30 4.16
N LEU A 55 4.32 -6.71 5.30
CA LEU A 55 4.31 -8.08 5.82
C LEU A 55 3.26 -8.19 6.93
N ASN A 56 2.11 -8.79 6.61
CA ASN A 56 0.99 -8.89 7.55
C ASN A 56 1.17 -10.07 8.53
N PRO A 57 0.60 -9.97 9.75
CA PRO A 57 0.64 -11.05 10.74
C PRO A 57 0.02 -12.39 10.27
N ASP A 58 -0.98 -12.34 9.38
CA ASP A 58 -1.63 -13.51 8.77
C ASP A 58 -0.78 -14.19 7.66
N LYS A 59 0.49 -13.80 7.59
CA LYS A 59 1.48 -14.22 6.59
C LYS A 59 1.14 -13.84 5.15
N SER A 60 0.18 -12.93 4.93
CA SER A 60 0.00 -12.29 3.63
C SER A 60 0.98 -11.12 3.43
N PHE A 61 1.33 -10.82 2.19
CA PHE A 61 2.09 -9.61 1.88
C PHE A 61 1.51 -8.86 0.68
N THR A 62 1.85 -7.58 0.63
CA THR A 62 1.81 -6.73 -0.56
C THR A 62 3.18 -6.06 -0.71
N LEU A 63 3.58 -5.79 -1.94
CA LEU A 63 4.86 -5.17 -2.27
C LEU A 63 4.70 -4.33 -3.53
N ASP A 64 5.38 -3.19 -3.60
CA ASP A 64 5.55 -2.43 -4.83
C ASP A 64 6.99 -1.95 -5.03
N PHE A 65 7.78 -2.73 -5.77
CA PHE A 65 9.15 -2.38 -6.15
C PHE A 65 9.23 -1.95 -7.63
N GLY A 66 8.23 -1.17 -8.07
CA GLY A 66 8.00 -0.81 -9.48
C GLY A 66 7.03 -1.77 -10.19
N LYS A 67 6.63 -2.84 -9.50
CA LYS A 67 5.55 -3.73 -9.90
C LYS A 67 4.84 -4.21 -8.65
N PHE A 68 3.54 -3.96 -8.58
CA PHE A 68 2.73 -4.42 -7.45
C PHE A 68 2.61 -5.95 -7.43
N GLN A 69 2.89 -6.55 -6.29
CA GLN A 69 2.86 -7.99 -6.04
C GLN A 69 2.17 -8.26 -4.70
N TYR A 70 1.59 -9.45 -4.58
CA TYR A 70 0.93 -9.90 -3.36
C TYR A 70 0.99 -11.43 -3.26
N GLY A 71 0.80 -11.97 -2.06
CA GLY A 71 0.83 -13.41 -1.84
C GLY A 71 1.04 -13.78 -0.38
N LYS A 72 1.77 -14.88 -0.14
CA LYS A 72 2.14 -15.33 1.20
C LYS A 72 3.64 -15.23 1.44
N TRP A 73 4.05 -14.82 2.62
CA TRP A 73 5.46 -14.72 2.99
C TRP A 73 5.83 -15.72 4.09
N THR A 74 7.08 -16.17 4.06
CA THR A 74 7.69 -16.99 5.12
C THR A 74 9.15 -16.61 5.29
N THR A 75 9.76 -17.06 6.39
CA THR A 75 11.21 -16.96 6.61
C THR A 75 11.82 -18.36 6.68
N LYS A 76 12.99 -18.54 6.06
CA LYS A 76 13.78 -19.79 6.09
C LYS A 76 15.22 -19.45 6.44
N GLY A 77 15.58 -19.60 7.72
CA GLY A 77 16.84 -19.05 8.23
C GLY A 77 16.87 -17.53 8.00
N ASP A 78 17.93 -17.05 7.36
CA ASP A 78 18.11 -15.63 7.03
C ASP A 78 17.48 -15.24 5.69
N THR A 79 16.58 -16.04 5.12
CA THR A 79 15.93 -15.72 3.84
C THR A 79 14.45 -15.39 4.04
N LEU A 80 14.04 -14.19 3.61
CA LEU A 80 12.65 -13.82 3.40
C LEU A 80 12.19 -14.37 2.05
N VAL A 81 11.13 -15.18 2.06
CA VAL A 81 10.54 -15.78 0.86
C VAL A 81 9.16 -15.17 0.63
N LEU A 82 8.97 -14.48 -0.48
CA LEU A 82 7.68 -13.93 -0.90
C LEU A 82 7.09 -14.78 -2.02
N ASN A 83 6.08 -15.59 -1.69
CA ASN A 83 5.40 -16.47 -2.63
C ASN A 83 4.28 -15.70 -3.37
N ALA A 84 4.66 -14.95 -4.41
CA ALA A 84 3.73 -14.35 -5.39
C ALA A 84 3.42 -15.34 -6.53
N SER A 85 3.00 -14.84 -7.70
CA SER A 85 2.94 -15.66 -8.92
C SER A 85 4.30 -16.21 -9.33
N LYS A 86 5.36 -15.43 -9.10
CA LYS A 86 6.77 -15.85 -9.12
C LYS A 86 7.36 -15.60 -7.73
N PRO A 87 8.03 -16.58 -7.10
CA PRO A 87 8.61 -16.39 -5.78
C PRO A 87 9.80 -15.41 -5.84
N TYR A 88 9.90 -14.55 -4.82
CA TYR A 88 11.06 -13.70 -4.57
C TYR A 88 11.80 -14.18 -3.32
N TYR A 89 13.12 -14.10 -3.36
CA TYR A 89 14.01 -14.51 -2.28
C TYR A 89 14.90 -13.32 -1.92
N PHE A 90 14.88 -12.92 -0.66
CA PHE A 90 15.72 -11.85 -0.15
C PHE A 90 16.50 -12.36 1.05
N LEU A 91 17.83 -12.21 1.03
CA LEU A 91 18.64 -12.44 2.22
C LEU A 91 18.42 -11.27 3.20
N ILE A 92 18.06 -11.60 4.44
CA ILE A 92 17.85 -10.66 5.53
C ILE A 92 19.20 -10.41 6.19
N ASN A 93 19.85 -9.29 5.84
CA ASN A 93 21.12 -8.91 6.45
C ASN A 93 20.93 -8.38 7.87
N ASN A 94 19.85 -7.63 8.08
CA ASN A 94 19.52 -7.06 9.37
C ASN A 94 18.03 -6.77 9.44
N ILE A 95 17.47 -6.95 10.63
CA ILE A 95 16.18 -6.39 10.96
C ILE A 95 16.16 -5.96 12.42
N SER A 96 15.77 -4.72 12.64
CA SER A 96 15.58 -4.08 13.94
C SER A 96 14.12 -3.65 14.08
N GLY A 97 13.76 -3.04 15.21
CA GLY A 97 12.40 -2.52 15.41
C GLY A 97 11.98 -1.47 14.37
N THR A 98 12.93 -0.77 13.76
CA THR A 98 12.70 0.35 12.83
C THR A 98 13.34 0.18 11.45
N ASP A 99 14.31 -0.72 11.31
CA ASP A 99 15.09 -0.85 10.07
C ASP A 99 15.10 -2.29 9.56
N MET A 100 15.02 -2.46 8.24
CA MET A 100 15.19 -3.74 7.58
C MET A 100 16.18 -3.59 6.42
N ARG A 101 17.10 -4.54 6.29
CA ARG A 101 18.06 -4.62 5.18
C ARG A 101 17.89 -5.94 4.44
N LEU A 102 17.53 -5.84 3.17
CA LEU A 102 17.30 -6.97 2.29
C LEU A 102 18.31 -6.97 1.15
N ASN A 103 18.83 -8.15 0.83
CA ASN A 103 19.72 -8.38 -0.30
C ASN A 103 18.97 -9.19 -1.36
N PRO A 104 18.51 -8.55 -2.46
CA PRO A 104 17.88 -9.28 -3.56
C PRO A 104 18.88 -10.14 -4.33
N GLU A 105 20.15 -9.74 -4.35
CA GLU A 105 21.25 -10.42 -5.04
C GLU A 105 22.60 -10.10 -4.37
N PRO A 106 23.67 -10.88 -4.64
CA PRO A 106 24.99 -10.61 -4.09
C PRO A 106 25.50 -9.21 -4.43
N GLY A 107 25.96 -8.47 -3.42
CA GLY A 107 26.51 -7.12 -3.57
C GLY A 107 25.49 -5.97 -3.59
N VAL A 108 24.19 -6.28 -3.56
CA VAL A 108 23.12 -5.28 -3.50
C VAL A 108 22.45 -5.32 -2.13
N ILE A 109 22.31 -4.16 -1.48
CA ILE A 109 21.61 -4.00 -0.21
C ILE A 109 20.54 -2.94 -0.38
N CYS A 110 19.29 -3.29 -0.10
CA CYS A 110 18.15 -2.38 -0.06
C CYS A 110 17.79 -2.11 1.41
N ASN A 111 17.72 -0.84 1.78
CA ASN A 111 17.35 -0.41 3.12
C ASN A 111 15.88 0.01 3.15
N PHE A 112 15.21 -0.36 4.23
CA PHE A 112 13.83 -0.05 4.48
C PHE A 112 13.64 0.45 5.91
N GLU A 113 12.72 1.39 6.08
CA GLU A 113 12.31 1.93 7.37
C GLU A 113 10.87 1.50 7.69
N LYS A 114 10.65 1.08 8.93
CA LYS A 114 9.34 0.69 9.42
C LYS A 114 8.45 1.91 9.61
N GLN A 115 7.26 1.86 9.04
CA GLN A 115 6.25 2.90 9.19
C GLN A 115 5.19 2.49 10.22
N LEU A 116 4.58 3.50 10.85
CA LEU A 116 3.43 3.29 11.72
C LEU A 116 2.25 2.75 10.90
N TYR A 117 1.80 1.56 11.23
CA TYR A 117 0.74 0.87 10.49
C TYR A 117 -0.04 -0.05 11.42
N SER A 118 -1.37 0.13 11.45
CA SER A 118 -2.25 -0.72 12.24
C SER A 118 -2.80 -1.86 11.39
N PHE A 119 -2.67 -3.08 11.90
CA PHE A 119 -3.27 -4.27 11.30
C PHE A 119 -4.68 -4.58 11.85
N SER A 120 -5.25 -3.71 12.70
CA SER A 120 -6.61 -3.89 13.23
C SER A 120 -7.65 -3.92 12.10
N ALA A 121 -8.79 -4.56 12.33
CA ALA A 121 -9.84 -4.69 11.31
C ALA A 121 -10.34 -3.32 10.81
N ASP A 122 -10.47 -2.36 11.73
CA ASP A 122 -11.02 -1.02 11.47
C ASP A 122 -9.96 0.01 11.04
N ALA A 123 -8.70 -0.41 10.83
CA ALA A 123 -7.65 0.49 10.38
C ALA A 123 -7.79 0.83 8.88
N ILE A 124 -7.33 2.02 8.51
CA ILE A 124 -7.10 2.45 7.13
C ILE A 124 -5.88 1.70 6.59
N LYS A 125 -6.01 1.04 5.44
CA LYS A 125 -5.03 0.08 4.91
C LYS A 125 -4.65 0.36 3.46
N PRO A 126 -4.09 1.54 3.14
CA PRO A 126 -3.77 1.94 1.76
C PRO A 126 -2.76 1.02 1.08
N PHE A 127 -2.08 0.14 1.81
CA PHE A 127 -1.14 -0.84 1.27
C PHE A 127 -1.75 -2.24 1.17
N SER A 128 -3.04 -2.40 1.44
CA SER A 128 -3.74 -3.68 1.28
C SER A 128 -3.88 -4.06 -0.20
N LEU A 129 -4.13 -5.35 -0.47
CA LEU A 129 -4.48 -5.78 -1.82
C LEU A 129 -5.75 -5.10 -2.32
N LYS A 130 -6.76 -4.94 -1.45
CA LYS A 130 -8.05 -4.33 -1.79
C LYS A 130 -7.87 -2.90 -2.30
N ASP A 131 -7.01 -2.12 -1.64
CA ASP A 131 -6.83 -0.70 -1.95
C ASP A 131 -5.73 -0.46 -3.00
N ASN A 132 -5.18 -1.53 -3.59
CA ASN A 132 -4.21 -1.46 -4.68
C ASN A 132 -4.60 -2.36 -5.87
N GLN A 133 -5.87 -2.75 -5.98
CA GLN A 133 -6.33 -3.56 -7.12
C GLN A 133 -6.10 -2.84 -8.46
N TRP A 134 -6.14 -1.50 -8.47
CA TRP A 134 -5.85 -0.69 -9.63
C TRP A 134 -4.43 -0.89 -10.18
N ARG A 135 -3.46 -1.31 -9.34
CA ARG A 135 -2.09 -1.63 -9.73
C ARG A 135 -1.92 -3.02 -10.33
N VAL A 136 -2.93 -3.89 -10.20
CA VAL A 136 -2.88 -5.26 -10.75
C VAL A 136 -3.20 -5.20 -12.25
N PRO A 137 -2.27 -5.62 -13.13
CA PRO A 137 -2.50 -5.58 -14.57
C PRO A 137 -3.74 -6.37 -14.98
N ALA A 138 -4.59 -5.76 -15.81
CA ALA A 138 -5.74 -6.44 -16.40
C ALA A 138 -5.30 -7.62 -17.28
N ARG A 139 -6.01 -8.74 -17.18
CA ARG A 139 -5.71 -9.98 -17.93
C ARG A 139 -6.50 -10.11 -19.22
N HIS A 140 -7.50 -9.27 -19.40
CA HIS A 140 -8.39 -9.22 -20.55
C HIS A 140 -8.82 -7.76 -20.75
N LYS A 141 -9.29 -7.47 -21.97
CA LYS A 141 -9.88 -6.18 -22.33
C LYS A 141 -10.96 -5.78 -21.34
N GLU A 142 -10.85 -4.59 -20.77
CA GLU A 142 -11.79 -4.10 -19.77
C GLU A 142 -12.98 -3.40 -20.44
N THR A 143 -14.16 -3.58 -19.88
CA THR A 143 -15.34 -2.78 -20.23
C THR A 143 -15.24 -1.37 -19.63
N PRO A 144 -16.00 -0.38 -20.14
CA PRO A 144 -16.03 0.96 -19.53
C PRO A 144 -16.35 0.95 -18.04
N ALA A 145 -17.24 0.06 -17.59
CA ALA A 145 -17.58 -0.10 -16.17
C ALA A 145 -16.38 -0.59 -15.34
N GLN A 146 -15.65 -1.60 -15.83
CA GLN A 146 -14.44 -2.11 -15.15
C GLN A 146 -13.33 -1.06 -15.10
N ILE A 147 -13.18 -0.24 -16.14
CA ILE A 147 -12.24 0.89 -16.15
C ILE A 147 -12.64 1.94 -15.10
N LYS A 148 -13.93 2.27 -14.99
CA LYS A 148 -14.43 3.17 -13.92
C LYS A 148 -14.15 2.59 -12.54
N GLU A 149 -14.42 1.31 -12.31
CA GLU A 149 -14.10 0.64 -11.04
C GLU A 149 -12.60 0.71 -10.69
N ARG A 150 -11.72 0.56 -11.69
CA ARG A 150 -10.27 0.72 -11.53
C ARG A 150 -9.90 2.16 -11.14
N LEU A 151 -10.50 3.16 -11.78
CA LEU A 151 -10.29 4.58 -11.45
C LEU A 151 -10.80 4.93 -10.04
N VAL A 152 -11.95 4.38 -9.66
CA VAL A 152 -12.51 4.49 -8.29
C VAL A 152 -11.53 3.89 -7.29
N ASN A 153 -11.00 2.69 -7.55
CA ASN A 153 -10.02 2.05 -6.66
C ASN A 153 -8.72 2.87 -6.55
N HIS A 154 -8.28 3.53 -7.63
CA HIS A 154 -7.14 4.46 -7.61
C HIS A 154 -7.41 5.71 -6.75
N CYS A 155 -8.59 6.31 -6.87
CA CYS A 155 -8.97 7.46 -6.05
C CYS A 155 -9.09 7.06 -4.57
N HIS A 156 -9.64 5.87 -4.31
CA HIS A 156 -9.74 5.30 -2.98
C HIS A 156 -8.36 5.09 -2.34
N PHE A 157 -7.39 4.55 -3.10
CA PHE A 157 -6.00 4.44 -2.65
C PHE A 157 -5.43 5.78 -2.17
N TRP A 158 -5.56 6.84 -2.98
CA TRP A 158 -5.03 8.15 -2.60
C TRP A 158 -5.72 8.71 -1.36
N LYS A 159 -7.05 8.61 -1.30
CA LYS A 159 -7.83 9.01 -0.12
C LYS A 159 -7.31 8.32 1.14
N ASP A 160 -7.13 7.00 1.10
CA ASP A 160 -6.65 6.22 2.23
C ASP A 160 -5.18 6.50 2.55
N TYR A 161 -4.34 6.75 1.54
CA TYR A 161 -2.93 7.09 1.73
C TYR A 161 -2.76 8.44 2.43
N PHE A 162 -3.53 9.46 2.03
CA PHE A 162 -3.55 10.76 2.73
C PHE A 162 -4.17 10.65 4.13
N THR A 163 -5.22 9.84 4.31
CA THR A 163 -5.85 9.66 5.62
C THR A 163 -4.91 8.92 6.57
N TRP A 164 -4.20 7.90 6.09
CA TRP A 164 -3.14 7.22 6.83
C TRP A 164 -2.03 8.20 7.23
N ALA A 165 -1.55 9.04 6.32
CA ALA A 165 -0.53 10.04 6.62
C ALA A 165 -1.01 11.06 7.67
N LEU A 166 -2.27 11.49 7.57
CA LEU A 166 -2.90 12.40 8.53
C LEU A 166 -3.02 11.77 9.92
N HIS A 167 -3.44 10.51 10.02
CA HIS A 167 -3.61 9.82 11.30
C HIS A 167 -2.29 9.49 12.00
N ASN A 168 -1.19 9.42 11.25
CA ASN A 168 0.14 9.16 11.78
C ASN A 168 0.99 10.44 11.90
N ASP A 169 0.35 11.62 11.83
CA ASP A 169 0.99 12.94 11.96
C ASP A 169 2.24 13.11 11.06
N MET A 170 2.20 12.55 9.85
CA MET A 170 3.35 12.57 8.94
C MET A 170 3.55 13.97 8.38
N ALA A 171 4.77 14.53 8.52
CA ALA A 171 5.07 15.86 7.99
C ALA A 171 4.94 15.94 6.46
N THR A 172 5.38 14.90 5.75
CA THR A 172 5.31 14.80 4.29
C THR A 172 5.21 13.35 3.85
N ILE A 173 4.56 13.11 2.71
CA ILE A 173 4.56 11.83 2.01
C ILE A 173 4.94 12.00 0.54
N ASP A 174 5.42 10.92 -0.08
CA ASP A 174 5.74 10.93 -1.50
C ASP A 174 4.46 10.77 -2.35
N VAL A 175 4.14 11.81 -3.10
CA VAL A 175 2.99 11.83 -4.04
C VAL A 175 3.41 11.79 -5.51
N ARG A 176 4.71 11.69 -5.80
CA ARG A 176 5.30 11.84 -7.14
C ARG A 176 5.81 10.53 -7.71
N SER A 177 6.24 9.63 -6.85
CA SER A 177 6.83 8.33 -7.19
C SER A 177 5.78 7.24 -7.40
N THR A 178 4.55 7.43 -6.90
CA THR A 178 3.43 6.54 -7.21
C THR A 178 2.90 6.79 -8.64
N PRO A 179 2.76 5.77 -9.50
CA PRO A 179 2.19 5.93 -10.84
C PRO A 179 0.76 6.47 -10.78
N THR A 180 0.50 7.57 -11.48
CA THR A 180 -0.82 8.21 -11.48
C THR A 180 -0.97 9.14 -12.69
N PRO A 181 -2.18 9.30 -13.24
CA PRO A 181 -2.46 10.33 -14.25
C PRO A 181 -2.61 11.72 -13.61
N ILE A 182 -2.78 11.80 -12.27
CA ILE A 182 -3.04 13.05 -11.55
C ILE A 182 -1.73 13.61 -10.97
N LYS A 183 -1.33 14.82 -11.38
CA LYS A 183 -0.29 15.62 -10.73
C LYS A 183 -0.87 16.27 -9.48
N ILE A 184 -0.27 16.01 -8.32
CA ILE A 184 -0.69 16.55 -7.03
C ILE A 184 0.24 17.72 -6.66
N TYR A 185 -0.29 18.94 -6.68
CA TYR A 185 0.39 20.17 -6.31
C TYR A 185 -0.10 20.67 -4.96
N GLY A 186 0.66 21.57 -4.33
CA GLY A 186 0.33 22.11 -3.02
C GLY A 186 -1.03 22.84 -2.95
N ASN A 187 -1.58 23.25 -4.08
CA ASN A 187 -2.82 24.02 -4.21
C ASN A 187 -3.85 23.39 -5.16
N GLY A 188 -3.65 22.16 -5.62
CA GLY A 188 -4.62 21.52 -6.51
C GLY A 188 -4.10 20.33 -7.29
N PHE A 189 -4.92 19.89 -8.24
CA PHE A 189 -4.61 18.79 -9.15
C PHE A 189 -4.49 19.27 -10.58
N ALA A 190 -3.68 18.57 -11.37
CA ALA A 190 -3.73 18.66 -12.83
C ALA A 190 -3.66 17.25 -13.43
N LEU A 191 -4.32 17.04 -14.55
CA LEU A 191 -4.22 15.77 -15.27
C LEU A 191 -3.01 15.79 -16.21
N LYS A 192 -2.31 14.67 -16.33
CA LYS A 192 -1.27 14.45 -17.35
C LYS A 192 -1.94 14.25 -18.71
N ALA A 193 -1.29 14.72 -19.77
CA ALA A 193 -1.65 14.28 -21.11
C ALA A 193 -1.34 12.77 -21.25
N PHE A 194 -2.00 12.11 -22.20
CA PHE A 194 -1.87 10.65 -22.37
C PHE A 194 -0.41 10.24 -22.65
N GLU A 195 0.27 11.01 -23.49
CA GLU A 195 1.68 10.88 -23.85
C GLU A 195 2.66 11.06 -22.67
N ASP A 196 2.22 11.75 -21.62
CA ASP A 196 3.00 12.01 -20.41
C ASP A 196 2.72 10.98 -19.29
N LEU A 197 1.84 10.00 -19.53
CA LEU A 197 1.50 9.01 -18.51
C LEU A 197 2.70 8.11 -18.20
N PRO A 198 3.01 7.85 -16.91
CA PRO A 198 4.06 6.90 -16.54
C PRO A 198 3.79 5.52 -17.16
N SER A 199 4.83 4.85 -17.65
CA SER A 199 4.67 3.50 -18.24
C SER A 199 4.13 2.51 -17.22
N GLU A 200 4.46 2.67 -15.93
CA GLU A 200 3.93 1.86 -14.84
C GLU A 200 2.41 2.02 -14.69
N TRP A 201 1.85 3.20 -14.94
CA TRP A 201 0.41 3.43 -14.98
C TRP A 201 -0.23 2.76 -16.20
N GLN A 202 0.37 2.95 -17.38
CA GLN A 202 -0.12 2.34 -18.62
C GLN A 202 -0.16 0.80 -18.53
N ASN A 203 0.85 0.20 -17.89
CA ASN A 203 0.97 -1.24 -17.67
C ASN A 203 -0.08 -1.83 -16.70
N CYS A 204 -0.91 -1.00 -16.06
CA CYS A 204 -2.02 -1.48 -15.24
C CYS A 204 -3.22 -1.94 -16.09
N PHE A 205 -3.32 -1.45 -17.33
CA PHE A 205 -4.41 -1.75 -18.25
C PHE A 205 -4.04 -2.94 -19.15
N TYR A 206 -5.05 -3.51 -19.83
CA TYR A 206 -4.83 -4.65 -20.72
C TYR A 206 -4.10 -4.23 -22.00
N ASP A 207 -4.49 -3.09 -22.56
CA ASP A 207 -3.88 -2.50 -23.75
C ASP A 207 -3.93 -0.96 -23.71
N THR A 208 -3.32 -0.33 -24.73
CA THR A 208 -3.27 1.12 -24.90
C THR A 208 -4.66 1.77 -25.00
N GLU A 209 -5.64 1.08 -25.58
CA GLU A 209 -6.98 1.63 -25.79
C GLU A 209 -7.77 1.68 -24.47
N ASP A 210 -7.61 0.70 -23.58
CA ASP A 210 -8.17 0.75 -22.22
C ASP A 210 -7.55 1.89 -21.41
N CYS A 211 -6.23 2.07 -21.51
CA CYS A 211 -5.54 3.18 -20.85
C CYS A 211 -6.00 4.54 -21.38
N LYS A 212 -6.20 4.68 -22.71
CA LYS A 212 -6.75 5.91 -23.32
C LYS A 212 -8.16 6.19 -22.83
N LEU A 213 -9.03 5.18 -22.81
CA LEU A 213 -10.39 5.33 -22.32
C LEU A 213 -10.41 5.77 -20.86
N ALA A 214 -9.57 5.20 -20.00
CA ALA A 214 -9.41 5.64 -18.61
C ALA A 214 -9.00 7.12 -18.52
N ASN A 215 -8.05 7.55 -19.36
CA ASN A 215 -7.62 8.94 -19.42
C ASN A 215 -8.74 9.88 -19.92
N THR A 216 -9.49 9.48 -20.95
CA THR A 216 -10.63 10.25 -21.47
C THR A 216 -11.73 10.43 -20.42
N ILE A 217 -12.03 9.38 -19.63
CA ILE A 217 -13.00 9.47 -18.53
C ILE A 217 -12.55 10.52 -17.51
N LEU A 218 -11.27 10.49 -17.10
CA LEU A 218 -10.73 11.48 -16.17
C LEU A 218 -10.70 12.90 -16.75
N GLN A 219 -10.36 13.05 -18.04
CA GLN A 219 -10.38 14.34 -18.74
C GLN A 219 -11.79 14.94 -18.71
N HIS A 220 -12.78 14.16 -19.13
CA HIS A 220 -14.17 14.58 -19.13
C HIS A 220 -14.63 15.00 -17.73
N LEU A 221 -14.29 14.22 -16.70
CA LEU A 221 -14.62 14.54 -15.31
C LEU A 221 -14.04 15.90 -14.90
N PHE A 222 -12.74 16.15 -15.17
CA PHE A 222 -12.05 17.39 -14.81
C PHE A 222 -12.50 18.60 -15.63
N GLU A 223 -12.99 18.40 -16.86
CA GLU A 223 -13.48 19.47 -17.74
C GLU A 223 -14.90 19.93 -17.37
N HIS A 224 -15.73 19.03 -16.82
CA HIS A 224 -17.15 19.29 -16.59
C HIS A 224 -17.52 19.42 -15.11
N ASN A 225 -16.58 19.21 -14.19
CA ASN A 225 -16.84 19.29 -12.76
C ASN A 225 -15.76 20.10 -12.05
N ASP A 226 -16.20 20.98 -11.15
CA ASP A 226 -15.31 21.68 -10.23
C ASP A 226 -15.13 20.88 -8.94
N ILE A 227 -13.88 20.78 -8.48
CA ILE A 227 -13.57 20.23 -7.16
C ILE A 227 -13.75 21.35 -6.12
N ALA A 228 -14.68 21.17 -5.19
CA ALA A 228 -14.85 22.05 -4.05
C ALA A 228 -13.72 21.80 -3.04
N TRP A 229 -12.64 22.57 -3.12
CA TRP A 229 -11.50 22.46 -2.21
C TRP A 229 -11.88 22.86 -0.78
N ALA A 230 -11.57 21.98 0.18
CA ALA A 230 -11.82 22.25 1.58
C ALA A 230 -11.02 23.47 2.07
N HIS A 231 -11.67 24.41 2.76
CA HIS A 231 -11.02 25.54 3.42
C HIS A 231 -10.33 25.09 4.71
N THR A 232 -9.08 24.62 4.59
CA THR A 232 -8.29 24.12 5.71
C THR A 232 -6.80 24.34 5.47
N ASP A 233 -6.05 24.60 6.54
CA ASP A 233 -4.59 24.71 6.48
C ASP A 233 -3.89 23.34 6.37
N ASN A 234 -4.62 22.23 6.59
CA ASN A 234 -4.09 20.89 6.48
C ASN A 234 -4.27 20.34 5.06
N LYS A 235 -3.16 20.26 4.31
CA LYS A 235 -3.15 19.78 2.92
C LYS A 235 -3.69 18.36 2.75
N TYR A 236 -3.50 17.46 3.72
CA TYR A 236 -4.07 16.11 3.62
C TYR A 236 -5.58 16.15 3.65
N LYS A 237 -6.20 16.91 4.55
CA LYS A 237 -7.67 17.09 4.58
C LYS A 237 -8.20 17.64 3.26
N MET A 238 -7.49 18.61 2.68
CA MET A 238 -7.81 19.16 1.37
C MET A 238 -7.78 18.08 0.26
N PHE A 239 -6.73 17.26 0.20
CA PHE A 239 -6.62 16.19 -0.81
C PHE A 239 -7.59 15.03 -0.58
N ILE A 240 -7.85 14.65 0.68
CA ILE A 240 -8.85 13.62 1.05
C ILE A 240 -10.21 14.02 0.48
N GLY A 241 -10.67 15.25 0.75
CA GLY A 241 -11.96 15.73 0.25
C GLY A 241 -12.02 15.85 -1.28
N ALA A 242 -10.90 16.15 -1.94
CA ALA A 242 -10.83 16.19 -3.39
C ALA A 242 -10.92 14.81 -4.03
N PHE A 243 -10.17 13.82 -3.52
CA PHE A 243 -10.27 12.44 -4.01
C PHE A 243 -11.62 11.79 -3.72
N GLU A 244 -12.25 12.13 -2.59
CA GLU A 244 -13.61 11.69 -2.26
C GLU A 244 -14.64 12.22 -3.28
N GLN A 245 -14.53 13.49 -3.68
CA GLN A 245 -15.39 14.06 -4.73
C GLN A 245 -15.17 13.38 -6.09
N ILE A 246 -13.93 13.14 -6.50
CA ILE A 246 -13.63 12.44 -7.76
C ILE A 246 -14.20 11.01 -7.73
N GLU A 247 -14.04 10.30 -6.60
CA GLU A 247 -14.60 8.95 -6.40
C GLU A 247 -16.13 8.94 -6.57
N GLN A 248 -16.84 9.91 -5.97
CA GLN A 248 -18.30 10.03 -6.08
C GLN A 248 -18.74 10.35 -7.51
N LEU A 249 -18.04 11.25 -8.20
CA LEU A 249 -18.35 11.59 -9.61
C LEU A 249 -18.16 10.39 -10.53
N LEU A 250 -17.09 9.61 -10.35
CA LEU A 250 -16.85 8.38 -11.12
C LEU A 250 -17.94 7.31 -10.92
N GLN A 251 -18.66 7.35 -9.79
CA GLN A 251 -19.74 6.42 -9.46
C GLN A 251 -21.13 6.89 -9.90
N ALA A 252 -21.30 8.19 -10.16
CA ALA A 252 -22.59 8.80 -10.50
C ALA A 252 -22.93 8.69 -12.01
N ASP A 253 -21.90 8.61 -12.87
CA ASP A 253 -22.01 8.45 -14.33
C ASP A 253 -22.06 6.97 -14.77
#